data_AF-A0A7V4HSC1-F1
#
_entry.id   AF-A0A7V4HSC1-F1
#
_cell.length_a   1.000
_cell.length_b   1.000
_cell.length_c   1.000
_cell.angle_alpha   90.00
_cell.angle_beta   90.00
_cell.angle_gamma   90.00
#
_symmetry.space_group_name_H-M   'P 1'
#
loop_
_entity.id
_entity.type
_entity.pdbx_description
1 polymer ?
#
loop_
_entity_poly.entity_id
_entity_poly.type
_entity_poly.pdbx_seq_one_letter_code
_entity_poly.pdbx_strand_id
1 'polypeptide(L)'
;MLLGMTLVASGAEDAEKSAARLLTPAADRAIERGLAFLAARQREDGSLGSGSYRGNVAVVALGGMAWMAGGSTPGRGRYGKQVALALDFVLAHAQESGYINHPAFEHHGPMYGHGFATLFVAECYGMTSRPGLREKLAKAVKLMVASQNDEGGWRYYPQRMDADISVTVCQMMALRAARNAGIFVPAETMDRAAAYVKKSQNPDGGFMYQLSQGGESAFPRSAAAVVGLLCAGVYEGPEIVKGMAYLAAFRPQPGVVRRETYYFYGHYYAALAFWQVGGESWLRWYPAVRDELIGRQRSDGSWIDPISPEFATAMACLILQVPNNCLPIFQR
;
A
#
# COMPACT_ATOMS: atom_id res chain seq x y z
N MET A 1 -39.80 24.32 0.86
CA MET A 1 -39.12 23.45 1.83
C MET A 1 -37.79 23.02 1.21
N LEU A 2 -36.76 23.87 1.35
CA LEU A 2 -35.37 23.53 1.08
C LEU A 2 -34.71 23.44 2.45
N LEU A 3 -34.29 22.25 2.86
CA LEU A 3 -33.42 22.05 4.01
C LEU A 3 -32.07 21.58 3.46
N GLY A 4 -31.16 22.53 3.36
CA GLY A 4 -29.75 22.27 3.09
C GLY A 4 -29.14 21.51 4.26
N MET A 5 -28.50 20.38 3.96
CA MET A 5 -27.57 19.74 4.89
C MET A 5 -26.26 20.53 4.81
N THR A 6 -26.15 21.55 5.65
CA THR A 6 -24.88 22.13 6.04
C THR A 6 -24.10 21.03 6.76
N LEU A 7 -23.03 20.53 6.14
CA LEU A 7 -22.06 19.68 6.83
C LEU A 7 -21.39 20.57 7.89
N VAL A 8 -21.85 20.46 9.13
CA VAL A 8 -21.24 21.14 10.26
C VAL A 8 -19.84 20.53 10.44
N ALA A 9 -18.81 21.35 10.24
CA ALA A 9 -17.48 21.09 10.74
C ALA A 9 -17.52 21.14 12.28
N SER A 10 -17.95 20.05 12.91
CA SER A 10 -17.93 19.90 14.37
C SER A 10 -16.95 18.80 14.76
N GLY A 11 -15.80 19.22 15.30
CA GLY A 11 -14.97 18.42 16.19
C GLY A 11 -14.57 17.04 15.70
N ALA A 12 -13.83 16.94 14.59
CA ALA A 12 -13.09 15.72 14.32
C ALA A 12 -12.05 15.55 15.43
N GLU A 13 -12.28 14.61 16.36
CA GLU A 13 -11.22 14.11 17.23
C GLU A 13 -10.07 13.69 16.29
N ASP A 14 -8.93 14.34 16.45
CA ASP A 14 -7.78 14.17 15.57
C ASP A 14 -7.39 12.68 15.54
N ALA A 15 -7.38 12.09 14.33
CA ALA A 15 -7.09 10.67 14.16
C ALA A 15 -5.77 10.30 14.86
N GLU A 16 -4.79 11.21 14.86
CA GLU A 16 -3.51 11.05 15.57
C GLU A 16 -3.66 11.08 17.10
N LYS A 17 -4.50 11.96 17.65
CA LYS A 17 -4.78 11.99 19.10
C LYS A 17 -5.52 10.74 19.58
N SER A 18 -6.32 10.13 18.71
CA SER A 18 -7.02 8.87 18.97
C SER A 18 -6.17 7.62 18.69
N ALA A 19 -5.09 7.74 17.91
CA ALA A 19 -4.27 6.62 17.44
C ALA A 19 -3.70 5.76 18.57
N ALA A 20 -3.22 6.40 19.65
CA ALA A 20 -2.74 5.72 20.84
C ALA A 20 -3.81 4.88 21.55
N ARG A 21 -5.10 5.27 21.46
CA ARG A 21 -6.21 4.48 22.03
C ARG A 21 -6.60 3.28 21.16
N LEU A 22 -6.21 3.29 19.89
CA LEU A 22 -6.56 2.24 18.93
C LEU A 22 -5.58 1.05 18.95
N LEU A 23 -4.35 1.29 19.39
CA LEU A 23 -3.32 0.27 19.63
C LEU A 23 -3.56 -0.39 20.99
N THR A 24 -4.19 -1.56 20.98
CA THR A 24 -4.46 -2.33 22.19
C THR A 24 -3.28 -3.24 22.51
N PRO A 25 -3.10 -3.69 23.77
CA PRO A 25 -2.08 -4.69 24.09
C PRO A 25 -2.20 -6.00 23.30
N ALA A 26 -3.41 -6.36 22.85
CA ALA A 26 -3.61 -7.51 21.99
C ALA A 26 -3.11 -7.25 20.56
N ALA A 27 -3.34 -6.06 20.02
CA ALA A 27 -2.82 -5.64 18.74
C ALA A 27 -1.28 -5.56 18.77
N ASP A 28 -0.70 -4.98 19.81
CA ASP A 28 0.76 -4.90 19.97
C ASP A 28 1.40 -6.28 19.95
N ARG A 29 0.87 -7.23 20.74
CA ARG A 29 1.36 -8.63 20.72
C ARG A 29 1.20 -9.28 19.35
N ALA A 30 0.11 -9.01 18.63
CA ALA A 30 -0.10 -9.55 17.30
C ALA A 30 0.93 -8.98 16.30
N ILE A 31 1.17 -7.67 16.35
CA ILE A 31 2.20 -6.98 15.56
C ILE A 31 3.57 -7.57 15.84
N GLU A 32 3.99 -7.64 17.11
CA GLU A 32 5.30 -8.16 17.49
C GLU A 32 5.55 -9.58 16.98
N ARG A 33 4.55 -10.45 17.11
CA ARG A 33 4.63 -11.84 16.62
C ARG A 33 4.71 -11.90 15.09
N GLY A 34 3.97 -11.05 14.38
CA GLY A 34 4.04 -10.97 12.92
C GLY A 34 5.39 -10.45 12.43
N LEU A 35 5.92 -9.38 13.04
CA LEU A 35 7.24 -8.85 12.71
C LEU A 35 8.37 -9.84 13.03
N ALA A 36 8.26 -10.57 14.14
CA ALA A 36 9.19 -11.64 14.50
C ALA A 36 9.13 -12.82 13.51
N PHE A 37 7.93 -13.21 13.08
CA PHE A 37 7.75 -14.22 12.03
C PHE A 37 8.47 -13.80 10.74
N LEU A 38 8.24 -12.57 10.25
CA LEU A 38 8.93 -12.06 9.07
C LEU A 38 10.45 -12.09 9.25
N ALA A 39 10.94 -11.67 10.42
CA ALA A 39 12.38 -11.63 10.69
C ALA A 39 13.02 -13.02 10.71
N ALA A 40 12.30 -14.03 11.23
CA ALA A 40 12.74 -15.42 11.21
C ALA A 40 12.70 -16.06 9.81
N ARG A 41 11.91 -15.49 8.88
CA ARG A 41 11.78 -15.97 7.49
C ARG A 41 12.72 -15.28 6.51
N GLN A 42 13.30 -14.14 6.88
CA GLN A 42 14.26 -13.45 6.03
C GLN A 42 15.52 -14.29 5.85
N ARG A 43 15.95 -14.45 4.60
CA ARG A 43 17.16 -15.20 4.23
C ARG A 43 18.40 -14.33 4.34
N GLU A 44 19.58 -14.94 4.28
CA GLU A 44 20.87 -14.24 4.39
C GLU A 44 21.08 -13.19 3.30
N ASP A 45 20.56 -13.43 2.10
CA ASP A 45 20.55 -12.47 0.97
C ASP A 45 19.54 -11.33 1.14
N GLY A 46 18.81 -11.28 2.27
CA GLY A 46 17.81 -10.28 2.59
C GLY A 46 16.42 -10.56 2.02
N SER A 47 16.26 -11.62 1.24
CA SER A 47 15.01 -11.93 0.58
C SER A 47 13.98 -12.59 1.50
N LEU A 48 12.71 -12.43 1.12
CA LEU A 48 11.52 -12.97 1.75
C LEU A 48 10.69 -13.75 0.71
N GLY A 49 9.52 -14.21 1.13
CA GLY A 49 8.60 -14.97 0.30
C GLY A 49 8.94 -16.46 0.23
N SER A 50 7.92 -17.23 -0.08
CA SER A 50 7.93 -18.69 -0.15
C SER A 50 7.13 -19.19 -1.36
N GLY A 51 7.28 -20.48 -1.69
CA GLY A 51 6.67 -21.07 -2.89
C GLY A 51 7.04 -20.31 -4.15
N SER A 52 6.06 -20.09 -5.03
CA SER A 52 6.22 -19.34 -6.29
C SER A 52 6.56 -17.86 -6.12
N TYR A 53 6.52 -17.32 -4.90
CA TYR A 53 6.83 -15.91 -4.60
C TYR A 53 8.15 -15.73 -3.82
N ARG A 54 8.97 -16.78 -3.75
CA ARG A 54 10.32 -16.71 -3.19
C ARG A 54 11.16 -15.66 -3.91
N GLY A 55 11.62 -14.65 -3.18
CA GLY A 55 12.50 -13.60 -3.71
C GLY A 55 11.76 -12.53 -4.51
N ASN A 56 10.42 -12.52 -4.48
CA ASN A 56 9.65 -11.49 -5.15
C ASN A 56 9.92 -10.11 -4.50
N VAL A 57 10.36 -9.13 -5.30
CA VAL A 57 10.74 -7.80 -4.80
C VAL A 57 9.59 -7.05 -4.12
N ALA A 58 8.33 -7.30 -4.49
CA ALA A 58 7.18 -6.71 -3.79
C ALA A 58 7.05 -7.26 -2.37
N VAL A 59 7.17 -8.58 -2.20
CA VAL A 59 7.08 -9.24 -0.89
C VAL A 59 8.22 -8.80 0.02
N VAL A 60 9.43 -8.66 -0.53
CA VAL A 60 10.58 -8.13 0.23
C VAL A 60 10.35 -6.69 0.65
N ALA A 61 9.90 -5.84 -0.27
CA ALA A 61 9.61 -4.43 0.00
C ALA A 61 8.52 -4.25 1.07
N LEU A 62 7.43 -5.02 1.00
CA LEU A 62 6.35 -5.01 1.98
C LEU A 62 6.84 -5.47 3.36
N GLY A 63 7.66 -6.52 3.44
CA GLY A 63 8.29 -6.95 4.69
C GLY A 63 9.19 -5.86 5.29
N GLY A 64 10.01 -5.22 4.45
CA GLY A 64 10.81 -4.05 4.80
C GLY A 64 9.97 -2.93 5.42
N MET A 65 8.90 -2.52 4.74
CA MET A 65 7.98 -1.49 5.22
C MET A 65 7.24 -1.92 6.49
N ALA A 66 6.90 -3.19 6.68
CA ALA A 66 6.24 -3.67 7.89
C ALA A 66 7.10 -3.46 9.13
N TRP A 67 8.42 -3.72 9.05
CA TRP A 67 9.34 -3.38 10.15
C TRP A 67 9.53 -1.88 10.35
N MET A 68 9.49 -1.10 9.26
CA MET A 68 9.58 0.36 9.33
C MET A 68 8.35 1.00 9.96
N ALA A 69 7.17 0.44 9.75
CA ALA A 69 5.94 0.87 10.42
C ALA A 69 5.98 0.68 11.96
N GLY A 70 6.92 -0.15 12.46
CA GLY A 70 7.24 -0.30 13.88
C GLY A 70 8.39 0.58 14.37
N GLY A 71 8.82 1.56 13.57
CA GLY A 71 9.87 2.51 13.91
C GLY A 71 11.31 2.05 13.65
N SER A 72 11.53 0.89 13.04
CA SER A 72 12.89 0.49 12.60
C SER A 72 13.27 1.21 11.30
N THR A 73 14.54 1.52 11.10
CA THR A 73 15.03 2.11 9.84
C THR A 73 16.24 1.32 9.34
N PRO A 74 16.71 1.51 8.09
CA PRO A 74 17.87 0.77 7.59
C PRO A 74 19.08 0.91 8.54
N GLY A 75 19.42 -0.18 9.24
CA GLY A 75 20.55 -0.25 10.19
C GLY A 75 20.27 0.25 11.61
N ARG A 76 19.03 0.67 11.96
CA ARG A 76 18.68 1.15 13.31
C ARG A 76 17.35 0.59 13.81
N GLY A 77 17.23 0.46 15.13
CA GLY A 77 16.05 -0.11 15.79
C GLY A 77 16.04 -1.65 15.81
N ARG A 78 14.99 -2.22 16.42
CA ARG A 78 14.87 -3.67 16.69
C ARG A 78 15.04 -4.53 15.43
N TYR A 79 14.50 -4.08 14.30
CA TYR A 79 14.58 -4.78 13.02
C TYR A 79 15.47 -4.05 12.00
N GLY A 80 16.38 -3.19 12.46
CA GLY A 80 17.19 -2.35 11.57
C GLY A 80 18.08 -3.15 10.62
N LYS A 81 18.62 -4.28 11.07
CA LYS A 81 19.37 -5.23 10.23
C LYS A 81 18.48 -5.80 9.12
N GLN A 82 17.26 -6.19 9.45
CA GLN A 82 16.33 -6.80 8.51
C GLN A 82 15.88 -5.80 7.44
N VAL A 83 15.60 -4.55 7.82
CA VAL A 83 15.30 -3.46 6.88
C VAL A 83 16.49 -3.20 5.96
N ALA A 84 17.71 -3.14 6.50
CA ALA A 84 18.92 -2.93 5.72
C ALA A 84 19.14 -4.02 4.64
N LEU A 85 18.96 -5.28 5.02
CA LEU A 85 19.08 -6.44 4.12
C LEU A 85 17.97 -6.46 3.05
N ALA A 86 16.73 -6.14 3.42
CA ALA A 86 15.64 -6.03 2.46
C ALA A 86 15.92 -4.93 1.42
N LEU A 87 16.45 -3.79 1.87
CA LEU A 87 16.87 -2.71 0.99
C LEU A 87 18.03 -3.12 0.07
N ASP A 88 19.04 -3.83 0.58
CA ASP A 88 20.14 -4.34 -0.25
C ASP A 88 19.63 -5.30 -1.33
N PHE A 89 18.75 -6.23 -0.96
CA PHE A 89 18.13 -7.15 -1.91
C PHE A 89 17.38 -6.41 -3.02
N VAL A 90 16.55 -5.42 -2.66
CA VAL A 90 15.79 -4.64 -3.65
C VAL A 90 16.72 -3.85 -4.59
N LEU A 91 17.77 -3.22 -4.05
CA LEU A 91 18.72 -2.43 -4.85
C LEU A 91 19.62 -3.28 -5.75
N ALA A 92 19.90 -4.53 -5.36
CA ALA A 92 20.60 -5.51 -6.18
C ALA A 92 19.78 -5.94 -7.41
N HIS A 93 18.45 -5.81 -7.36
CA HIS A 93 17.53 -6.09 -8.45
C HIS A 93 17.11 -4.83 -9.24
N ALA A 94 17.72 -3.68 -8.95
CA ALA A 94 17.54 -2.46 -9.72
C ALA A 94 18.48 -2.44 -10.93
N GLN A 95 17.92 -2.56 -12.12
CA GLN A 95 18.62 -2.53 -13.40
C GLN A 95 19.05 -1.12 -13.79
N GLU A 96 19.95 -1.00 -14.78
CA GLU A 96 20.44 0.30 -15.27
C GLU A 96 19.31 1.16 -15.88
N SER A 97 18.28 0.52 -16.43
CA SER A 97 17.06 1.16 -16.91
C SER A 97 16.22 1.82 -15.80
N GLY A 98 16.54 1.56 -14.53
CA GLY A 98 15.71 1.90 -13.37
C GLY A 98 14.67 0.83 -13.03
N TYR A 99 14.53 -0.20 -13.86
CA TYR A 99 13.56 -1.25 -13.62
C TYR A 99 13.98 -2.10 -12.42
N ILE A 100 13.08 -2.25 -11.44
CA ILE A 100 13.33 -3.06 -10.25
C ILE A 100 12.49 -4.32 -10.36
N ASN A 101 13.12 -5.42 -10.73
CA ASN A 101 12.45 -6.71 -10.87
C ASN A 101 13.44 -7.85 -10.61
N HIS A 102 12.95 -8.92 -10.00
CA HIS A 102 13.68 -10.17 -9.91
C HIS A 102 13.45 -11.00 -11.20
N PRO A 103 14.51 -11.46 -11.91
CA PRO A 103 14.38 -12.12 -13.21
C PRO A 103 13.37 -13.29 -13.24
N ALA A 104 13.32 -14.09 -12.17
CA ALA A 104 12.34 -15.19 -12.04
C ALA A 104 10.86 -14.76 -12.09
N PHE A 105 10.56 -13.45 -12.03
CA PHE A 105 9.19 -12.89 -12.04
C PHE A 105 8.88 -12.08 -13.30
N GLU A 106 9.72 -12.18 -14.34
CA GLU A 106 9.56 -11.42 -15.58
C GLU A 106 8.18 -11.57 -16.23
N HIS A 107 7.54 -12.74 -16.10
CA HIS A 107 6.21 -13.02 -16.66
C HIS A 107 5.07 -12.94 -15.63
N HIS A 108 5.34 -12.47 -14.41
CA HIS A 108 4.38 -12.47 -13.28
C HIS A 108 3.81 -11.08 -12.97
N GLY A 109 3.64 -10.23 -13.98
CA GLY A 109 3.19 -8.85 -13.78
C GLY A 109 4.21 -7.99 -13.00
N PRO A 110 5.48 -7.97 -13.43
CA PRO A 110 6.60 -7.41 -12.67
C PRO A 110 6.48 -5.91 -12.31
N MET A 111 5.64 -5.13 -12.99
CA MET A 111 5.36 -3.74 -12.60
C MET A 111 4.71 -3.59 -11.20
N TYR A 112 4.03 -4.63 -10.68
CA TYR A 112 3.64 -4.64 -9.25
C TYR A 112 4.87 -4.64 -8.34
N GLY A 113 5.84 -5.51 -8.66
CA GLY A 113 7.11 -5.58 -7.94
C GLY A 113 7.86 -4.27 -8.00
N HIS A 114 7.95 -3.67 -9.19
CA HIS A 114 8.60 -2.39 -9.39
C HIS A 114 7.95 -1.27 -8.57
N GLY A 115 6.62 -1.18 -8.55
CA GLY A 115 5.89 -0.16 -7.78
C GLY A 115 6.16 -0.26 -6.28
N PHE A 116 5.92 -1.43 -5.68
CA PHE A 116 6.15 -1.63 -4.24
C PHE A 116 7.63 -1.49 -3.85
N ALA A 117 8.55 -1.96 -4.69
CA ALA A 117 9.98 -1.80 -4.46
C ALA A 117 10.40 -0.33 -4.49
N THR A 118 9.90 0.45 -5.45
CA THR A 118 10.21 1.88 -5.55
C THR A 118 9.61 2.66 -4.39
N LEU A 119 8.38 2.32 -3.97
CA LEU A 119 7.79 2.86 -2.74
C LEU A 119 8.70 2.61 -1.54
N PHE A 120 9.12 1.37 -1.30
CA PHE A 120 10.02 1.05 -0.18
C PHE A 120 11.37 1.77 -0.24
N VAL A 121 11.95 1.89 -1.44
CA VAL A 121 13.19 2.66 -1.65
C VAL A 121 12.99 4.14 -1.31
N ALA A 122 11.84 4.72 -1.69
CA ALA A 122 11.49 6.09 -1.35
C ALA A 122 11.33 6.30 0.16
N GLU A 123 10.65 5.39 0.86
CA GLU A 123 10.50 5.44 2.32
C GLU A 123 11.87 5.32 3.02
N CYS A 124 12.79 4.53 2.48
CA CYS A 124 14.14 4.41 3.02
C CYS A 124 15.01 5.64 2.76
N TYR A 125 14.78 6.38 1.67
CA TYR A 125 15.70 7.41 1.17
C TYR A 125 16.00 8.50 2.20
N GLY A 126 14.98 8.97 2.94
CA GLY A 126 15.15 9.96 4.01
C GLY A 126 15.73 9.41 5.32
N MET A 127 15.91 8.09 5.45
CA MET A 127 16.23 7.43 6.72
C MET A 127 17.62 6.77 6.73
N THR A 128 18.40 6.92 5.66
CA THR A 128 19.71 6.27 5.50
C THR A 128 20.69 7.15 4.74
N SER A 129 21.99 6.93 4.96
CA SER A 129 23.07 7.63 4.25
C SER A 129 23.69 6.80 3.12
N ARG A 130 22.98 5.75 2.65
CA ARG A 130 23.49 4.85 1.60
C ARG A 130 23.80 5.59 0.28
N PRO A 131 25.04 5.52 -0.22
CA PRO A 131 25.39 6.12 -1.51
C PRO A 131 24.57 5.54 -2.67
N GLY A 132 24.29 6.36 -3.68
CA GLY A 132 23.60 5.94 -4.91
C GLY A 132 22.09 5.68 -4.76
N LEU A 133 21.53 5.73 -3.56
CA LEU A 133 20.10 5.48 -3.32
C LEU A 133 19.20 6.47 -4.08
N ARG A 134 19.58 7.76 -4.06
CA ARG A 134 18.89 8.82 -4.81
C ARG A 134 18.86 8.54 -6.31
N GLU A 135 19.99 8.09 -6.87
CA GLU A 135 20.12 7.83 -8.30
C GLU A 135 19.25 6.66 -8.73
N LYS A 136 19.29 5.55 -7.97
CA LYS A 136 18.45 4.36 -8.23
C LYS A 136 16.97 4.71 -8.12
N LEU A 137 16.57 5.47 -7.11
CA LEU A 137 15.19 5.95 -6.97
C LEU A 137 14.77 6.85 -8.14
N ALA A 138 15.62 7.80 -8.55
CA ALA A 138 15.33 8.67 -9.69
C ALA A 138 15.21 7.90 -11.01
N LYS A 139 16.05 6.90 -11.24
CA LYS A 139 15.95 6.00 -12.41
C LYS A 139 14.64 5.21 -12.39
N ALA A 140 14.24 4.66 -11.24
CA ALA A 140 12.97 3.95 -11.08
C ALA A 140 11.76 4.86 -11.39
N VAL A 141 11.72 6.06 -10.83
CA VAL A 141 10.69 7.07 -11.11
C VAL A 141 10.65 7.43 -12.60
N LYS A 142 11.82 7.62 -13.22
CA LYS A 142 11.92 7.92 -14.65
C LYS A 142 11.30 6.81 -15.50
N LEU A 143 11.51 5.54 -15.14
CA LEU A 143 10.90 4.40 -15.84
C LEU A 143 9.37 4.39 -15.68
N MET A 144 8.84 4.66 -14.48
CA MET A 144 7.40 4.78 -14.28
C MET A 144 6.80 5.89 -15.16
N VAL A 145 7.37 7.09 -15.10
CA VAL A 145 6.92 8.22 -15.94
C VAL A 145 7.00 7.87 -17.42
N ALA A 146 8.08 7.23 -17.86
CA ALA A 146 8.27 6.87 -19.26
C ALA A 146 7.36 5.73 -19.74
N SER A 147 6.78 4.93 -18.85
CA SER A 147 5.94 3.79 -19.20
C SER A 147 4.44 4.05 -19.07
N GLN A 148 4.01 5.22 -18.58
CA GLN A 148 2.60 5.60 -18.53
C GLN A 148 1.99 5.61 -19.94
N ASN A 149 0.88 4.90 -20.13
CA ASN A 149 0.21 4.82 -21.42
C ASN A 149 -0.63 6.09 -21.71
N ASP A 150 -1.29 6.12 -22.87
CA ASP A 150 -2.09 7.27 -23.30
C ASP A 150 -3.37 7.47 -22.47
N GLU A 151 -3.92 6.40 -21.88
CA GLU A 151 -5.05 6.47 -20.95
C GLU A 151 -4.69 7.12 -19.61
N GLY A 152 -3.40 7.20 -19.27
CA GLY A 152 -2.89 7.74 -18.02
C GLY A 152 -2.57 6.68 -16.97
N GLY A 153 -2.62 5.40 -17.31
CA GLY A 153 -2.35 4.31 -16.36
C GLY A 153 -1.15 3.45 -16.73
N TRP A 154 -0.97 2.37 -15.98
CA TRP A 154 0.07 1.36 -16.15
C TRP A 154 -0.51 -0.04 -16.05
N ARG A 155 0.24 -1.01 -16.60
CA ARG A 155 -0.04 -2.42 -16.41
C ARG A 155 1.23 -3.23 -16.19
N TYR A 156 1.13 -4.54 -16.41
CA TYR A 156 2.07 -5.57 -16.00
C TYR A 156 3.52 -5.39 -16.48
N TYR A 157 3.72 -4.69 -17.60
CA TYR A 157 5.03 -4.48 -18.21
C TYR A 157 5.32 -2.99 -18.37
N PRO A 158 6.61 -2.57 -18.39
CA PRO A 158 7.01 -1.18 -18.53
C PRO A 158 6.86 -0.70 -19.98
N GLN A 159 5.63 -0.78 -20.52
CA GLN A 159 5.28 -0.46 -21.89
C GLN A 159 3.99 0.36 -21.92
N ARG A 160 3.85 1.24 -22.90
CA ARG A 160 2.70 2.15 -23.06
C ARG A 160 1.54 1.50 -23.81
N MET A 161 1.13 0.30 -23.40
CA MET A 161 0.13 -0.48 -24.15
C MET A 161 -1.27 -0.38 -23.57
N ASP A 162 -1.40 -0.62 -22.27
CA ASP A 162 -2.68 -0.74 -21.58
C ASP A 162 -2.53 -0.39 -20.10
N ALA A 163 -3.67 -0.31 -19.41
CA ALA A 163 -3.73 0.07 -18.02
C ALA A 163 -4.75 -0.76 -17.23
N ASP A 164 -4.46 -0.96 -15.94
CA ASP A 164 -5.43 -1.41 -14.95
C ASP A 164 -5.36 -0.58 -13.67
N ILE A 165 -6.42 -0.62 -12.84
CA ILE A 165 -6.48 0.15 -11.58
C ILE A 165 -5.36 -0.23 -10.60
N SER A 166 -5.10 -1.52 -10.43
CA SER A 166 -4.28 -2.00 -9.32
C SER A 166 -2.79 -1.73 -9.54
N VAL A 167 -2.26 -1.89 -10.76
CA VAL A 167 -0.90 -1.48 -11.11
C VAL A 167 -0.79 0.04 -11.11
N THR A 168 -1.78 0.74 -11.67
CA THR A 168 -1.78 2.21 -11.72
C THR A 168 -1.65 2.81 -10.34
N VAL A 169 -2.48 2.38 -9.38
CA VAL A 169 -2.41 2.86 -7.99
C VAL A 169 -1.07 2.52 -7.35
N CYS A 170 -0.53 1.33 -7.61
CA CYS A 170 0.79 0.94 -7.09
C CYS A 170 1.89 1.93 -7.56
N GLN A 171 1.87 2.33 -8.83
CA GLN A 171 2.80 3.35 -9.33
C GLN A 171 2.51 4.73 -8.71
N MET A 172 1.24 5.13 -8.58
CA MET A 172 0.86 6.40 -7.99
C MET A 172 1.37 6.54 -6.54
N MET A 173 1.29 5.48 -5.74
CA MET A 173 1.85 5.48 -4.37
C MET A 173 3.37 5.69 -4.39
N ALA A 174 4.07 4.95 -5.26
CA ALA A 174 5.53 5.07 -5.38
C ALA A 174 5.96 6.46 -5.85
N LEU A 175 5.26 7.03 -6.83
CA LEU A 175 5.49 8.39 -7.31
C LEU A 175 5.20 9.44 -6.24
N ARG A 176 4.13 9.27 -5.46
CA ARG A 176 3.84 10.15 -4.31
C ARG A 176 4.95 10.08 -3.26
N ALA A 177 5.38 8.89 -2.87
CA ALA A 177 6.47 8.71 -1.91
C ALA A 177 7.78 9.31 -2.42
N ALA A 178 8.11 9.12 -3.71
CA ALA A 178 9.29 9.71 -4.31
C ALA A 178 9.24 11.25 -4.29
N ARG A 179 8.08 11.84 -4.57
CA ARG A 179 7.87 13.30 -4.46
C ARG A 179 8.04 13.79 -3.03
N ASN A 180 7.48 13.08 -2.04
CA ASN A 180 7.67 13.39 -0.62
C ASN A 180 9.16 13.34 -0.23
N ALA A 181 9.92 12.44 -0.85
CA ALA A 181 11.36 12.28 -0.62
C ALA A 181 12.23 13.26 -1.47
N GLY A 182 11.62 14.23 -2.16
CA GLY A 182 12.33 15.27 -2.92
C GLY A 182 12.79 14.85 -4.32
N ILE A 183 12.29 13.74 -4.86
CA ILE A 183 12.50 13.34 -6.25
C ILE A 183 11.46 14.02 -7.14
N PHE A 184 11.91 14.61 -8.24
CA PHE A 184 11.01 15.25 -9.19
C PHE A 184 10.09 14.22 -9.87
N VAL A 185 8.78 14.50 -9.81
CA VAL A 185 7.73 13.79 -10.54
C VAL A 185 6.91 14.84 -11.30
N PRO A 186 6.77 14.74 -12.63
CA PRO A 186 5.91 15.65 -13.38
C PRO A 186 4.47 15.61 -12.87
N ALA A 187 3.86 16.78 -12.63
CA ALA A 187 2.49 16.88 -12.14
C ALA A 187 1.50 16.20 -13.09
N GLU A 188 1.68 16.41 -14.40
CA GLU A 188 0.84 15.82 -15.46
C GLU A 188 0.76 14.29 -15.37
N THR A 189 1.84 13.61 -14.95
CA THR A 189 1.83 12.16 -14.77
C THR A 189 0.79 11.75 -13.72
N MET A 190 0.75 12.45 -12.58
CA MET A 190 -0.21 12.17 -11.52
C MET A 190 -1.63 12.61 -11.90
N ASP A 191 -1.78 13.75 -12.62
CA ASP A 191 -3.08 14.26 -13.05
C ASP A 191 -3.77 13.30 -14.04
N ARG A 192 -3.01 12.76 -15.01
CA ARG A 192 -3.50 11.77 -15.97
C ARG A 192 -3.87 10.45 -15.28
N ALA A 193 -3.08 10.02 -14.29
CA ALA A 193 -3.39 8.85 -13.49
C ALA A 193 -4.66 9.02 -12.67
N ALA A 194 -4.85 10.20 -12.04
CA ALA A 194 -6.08 10.52 -11.33
C ALA A 194 -7.29 10.51 -12.27
N ALA A 195 -7.15 11.06 -13.48
CA ALA A 195 -8.22 11.05 -14.48
C ALA A 195 -8.59 9.61 -14.91
N TYR A 196 -7.60 8.73 -15.11
CA TYR A 196 -7.83 7.31 -15.37
C TYR A 196 -8.62 6.64 -14.22
N VAL A 197 -8.19 6.86 -12.97
CA VAL A 197 -8.85 6.27 -11.80
C VAL A 197 -10.28 6.79 -11.65
N LYS A 198 -10.54 8.10 -11.82
CA LYS A 198 -11.89 8.67 -11.78
C LYS A 198 -12.82 8.05 -12.82
N LYS A 199 -12.34 7.91 -14.06
CA LYS A 199 -13.11 7.27 -15.16
C LYS A 199 -13.47 5.81 -14.87
N SER A 200 -12.72 5.16 -13.99
CA SER A 200 -12.92 3.74 -13.66
C SER A 200 -13.98 3.52 -12.58
N GLN A 201 -14.57 4.58 -12.01
CA GLN A 201 -15.59 4.46 -10.98
C GLN A 201 -16.94 4.07 -11.59
N ASN A 202 -17.57 3.04 -11.01
CA ASN A 202 -18.90 2.58 -11.36
C ASN A 202 -20.00 3.34 -10.60
N PRO A 203 -21.27 3.24 -11.05
CA PRO A 203 -22.40 3.90 -10.38
C PRO A 203 -22.60 3.51 -8.89
N ASP A 204 -22.17 2.30 -8.51
CA ASP A 204 -22.22 1.80 -7.12
C ASP A 204 -21.15 2.42 -6.20
N GLY A 205 -20.24 3.23 -6.76
CA GLY A 205 -19.15 3.89 -6.06
C GLY A 205 -17.85 3.09 -6.00
N GLY A 206 -17.89 1.80 -6.34
CA GLY A 206 -16.70 0.98 -6.51
C GLY A 206 -16.03 1.23 -7.86
N PHE A 207 -14.95 0.50 -8.13
CA PHE A 207 -14.12 0.70 -9.32
C PHE A 207 -13.97 -0.58 -10.13
N MET A 208 -14.06 -0.46 -11.45
CA MET A 208 -13.82 -1.55 -12.39
C MET A 208 -12.31 -1.83 -12.55
N TYR A 209 -11.95 -2.95 -13.16
CA TYR A 209 -10.54 -3.34 -13.29
C TYR A 209 -9.82 -2.56 -14.40
N GLN A 210 -10.47 -2.42 -15.56
CA GLN A 210 -9.93 -1.75 -16.74
C GLN A 210 -11.03 -0.99 -17.48
N LEU A 211 -10.71 0.17 -18.03
CA LEU A 211 -11.63 0.94 -18.87
C LEU A 211 -11.96 0.21 -20.18
N SER A 212 -10.96 -0.39 -20.82
CA SER A 212 -11.12 -1.01 -22.15
C SER A 212 -12.05 -2.23 -22.16
N GLN A 213 -12.17 -2.93 -21.04
CA GLN A 213 -13.07 -4.09 -20.90
C GLN A 213 -14.35 -3.76 -20.12
N GLY A 214 -14.35 -2.65 -19.38
CA GLY A 214 -15.36 -2.39 -18.36
C GLY A 214 -15.31 -3.43 -17.24
N GLY A 215 -16.43 -3.55 -16.51
CA GLY A 215 -16.64 -4.62 -15.54
C GLY A 215 -17.22 -4.13 -14.22
N GLU A 216 -17.61 -5.09 -13.38
CA GLU A 216 -18.19 -4.82 -12.07
C GLU A 216 -17.19 -4.16 -11.12
N SER A 217 -17.65 -3.70 -9.97
CA SER A 217 -16.79 -3.23 -8.88
C SER A 217 -16.24 -4.42 -8.09
N ALA A 218 -15.05 -4.26 -7.49
CA ALA A 218 -14.57 -5.21 -6.49
C ALA A 218 -13.82 -4.48 -5.38
N PHE A 219 -13.97 -4.96 -4.15
CA PHE A 219 -13.43 -4.30 -2.96
C PHE A 219 -11.92 -3.98 -3.05
N PRO A 220 -11.02 -4.92 -3.38
CA PRO A 220 -9.59 -4.64 -3.30
C PRO A 220 -9.13 -3.54 -4.27
N ARG A 221 -9.64 -3.56 -5.52
CA ARG A 221 -9.34 -2.52 -6.51
C ARG A 221 -10.02 -1.19 -6.19
N SER A 222 -11.20 -1.22 -5.59
CA SER A 222 -11.89 0.01 -5.16
C SER A 222 -11.15 0.69 -4.02
N ALA A 223 -10.63 -0.08 -3.06
CA ALA A 223 -9.81 0.44 -1.97
C ALA A 223 -8.53 1.09 -2.52
N ALA A 224 -7.85 0.40 -3.44
CA ALA A 224 -6.68 0.93 -4.13
C ALA A 224 -7.01 2.23 -4.87
N ALA A 225 -8.09 2.26 -5.65
CA ALA A 225 -8.49 3.43 -6.42
C ALA A 225 -8.72 4.68 -5.55
N VAL A 226 -9.41 4.54 -4.40
CA VAL A 226 -9.58 5.65 -3.45
C VAL A 226 -8.23 6.17 -2.96
N VAL A 227 -7.31 5.28 -2.57
CA VAL A 227 -5.94 5.69 -2.17
C VAL A 227 -5.19 6.35 -3.32
N GLY A 228 -5.32 5.86 -4.56
CA GLY A 228 -4.72 6.49 -5.73
C GLY A 228 -5.17 7.94 -5.91
N LEU A 229 -6.47 8.22 -5.77
CA LEU A 229 -7.01 9.58 -5.81
C LEU A 229 -6.44 10.44 -4.68
N LEU A 230 -6.35 9.92 -3.46
CA LEU A 230 -5.75 10.62 -2.32
C LEU A 230 -4.25 10.92 -2.57
N CYS A 231 -3.49 9.98 -3.12
CA CYS A 231 -2.08 10.18 -3.50
C CYS A 231 -1.91 11.28 -4.57
N ALA A 232 -2.90 11.43 -5.46
CA ALA A 232 -2.94 12.51 -6.45
C ALA A 232 -3.40 13.86 -5.89
N GLY A 233 -3.73 13.95 -4.59
CA GLY A 233 -4.20 15.18 -3.96
C GLY A 233 -5.70 15.43 -4.14
N VAL A 234 -6.48 14.43 -4.53
CA VAL A 234 -7.95 14.50 -4.61
C VAL A 234 -8.51 14.03 -3.27
N TYR A 235 -8.77 14.97 -2.37
CA TYR A 235 -9.23 14.69 -1.00
C TYR A 235 -10.75 14.78 -0.82
N GLU A 236 -11.44 15.40 -1.77
CA GLU A 236 -12.89 15.64 -1.73
C GLU A 236 -13.51 15.45 -3.13
N GLY A 237 -14.84 15.50 -3.18
CA GLY A 237 -15.60 15.33 -4.41
C GLY A 237 -16.41 14.03 -4.45
N PRO A 238 -17.29 13.89 -5.45
CA PRO A 238 -18.22 12.77 -5.54
C PRO A 238 -17.50 11.42 -5.63
N GLU A 239 -16.33 11.36 -6.26
CA GLU A 239 -15.58 10.12 -6.39
C GLU A 239 -15.07 9.59 -5.04
N ILE A 240 -14.57 10.49 -4.18
CA ILE A 240 -14.13 10.15 -2.82
C ILE A 240 -15.34 9.75 -1.97
N VAL A 241 -16.43 10.52 -2.01
CA VAL A 241 -17.64 10.24 -1.21
C VAL A 241 -18.23 8.87 -1.56
N LYS A 242 -18.42 8.58 -2.85
CA LYS A 242 -18.97 7.31 -3.32
C LYS A 242 -18.01 6.15 -3.05
N GLY A 243 -16.71 6.36 -3.27
CA GLY A 243 -15.68 5.36 -2.99
C GLY A 243 -15.66 4.96 -1.52
N MET A 244 -15.62 5.94 -0.62
CA MET A 244 -15.64 5.68 0.83
C MET A 244 -16.94 4.99 1.28
N ALA A 245 -18.08 5.36 0.72
CA ALA A 245 -19.36 4.68 0.98
C ALA A 245 -19.33 3.21 0.53
N TYR A 246 -18.77 2.94 -0.65
CA TYR A 246 -18.57 1.57 -1.14
C TYR A 246 -17.66 0.77 -0.20
N LEU A 247 -16.50 1.33 0.22
CA LEU A 247 -15.58 0.66 1.14
C LEU A 247 -16.19 0.38 2.52
N ALA A 248 -17.06 1.25 3.02
CA ALA A 248 -17.70 1.08 4.32
C ALA A 248 -18.58 -0.19 4.38
N ALA A 249 -19.14 -0.63 3.25
CA ALA A 249 -19.89 -1.89 3.16
C ALA A 249 -19.02 -3.15 3.37
N PHE A 250 -17.69 -3.00 3.26
CA PHE A 250 -16.69 -4.05 3.47
C PHE A 250 -16.02 -4.00 4.83
N ARG A 251 -16.57 -3.22 5.78
CA ARG A 251 -16.12 -3.28 7.17
C ARG A 251 -16.28 -4.73 7.71
N PRO A 252 -15.23 -5.31 8.31
CA PRO A 252 -15.33 -6.58 9.02
C PRO A 252 -16.47 -6.58 10.05
N GLN A 253 -17.16 -7.70 10.19
CA GLN A 253 -18.29 -7.85 11.12
C GLN A 253 -18.10 -9.11 11.97
N PRO A 254 -18.26 -9.02 13.30
CA PRO A 254 -18.17 -10.18 14.17
C PRO A 254 -19.08 -11.32 13.70
N GLY A 255 -18.54 -12.53 13.61
CA GLY A 255 -19.29 -13.73 13.20
C GLY A 255 -19.55 -13.86 11.70
N VAL A 256 -19.17 -12.89 10.88
CA VAL A 256 -19.33 -12.95 9.41
C VAL A 256 -17.99 -13.33 8.77
N VAL A 257 -17.90 -14.55 8.25
CA VAL A 257 -16.71 -14.97 7.50
C VAL A 257 -16.77 -14.36 6.11
N ARG A 258 -15.96 -13.33 5.86
CA ARG A 258 -15.78 -12.79 4.51
C ARG A 258 -14.56 -13.40 3.83
N ARG A 259 -14.77 -13.83 2.58
CA ARG A 259 -13.78 -14.46 1.69
C ARG A 259 -13.58 -13.61 0.45
N GLU A 260 -13.26 -12.34 0.64
CA GLU A 260 -12.84 -11.49 -0.46
C GLU A 260 -11.59 -12.06 -1.13
N THR A 261 -11.60 -12.15 -2.46
CA THR A 261 -10.37 -12.35 -3.22
C THR A 261 -9.40 -11.21 -2.89
N TYR A 262 -8.13 -11.52 -2.64
CA TYR A 262 -7.10 -10.53 -2.27
C TYR A 262 -7.42 -9.73 -0.99
N TYR A 263 -7.97 -10.39 0.03
CA TYR A 263 -8.36 -9.81 1.32
C TYR A 263 -7.30 -8.84 1.90
N PHE A 264 -6.06 -9.29 2.10
CA PHE A 264 -5.02 -8.46 2.72
C PHE A 264 -4.65 -7.24 1.90
N TYR A 265 -4.61 -7.38 0.56
CA TYR A 265 -4.37 -6.28 -0.34
C TYR A 265 -5.48 -5.23 -0.22
N GLY A 266 -6.75 -5.65 -0.28
CA GLY A 266 -7.88 -4.74 -0.17
C GLY A 266 -7.95 -4.02 1.17
N HIS A 267 -7.76 -4.75 2.27
CA HIS A 267 -7.77 -4.16 3.61
C HIS A 267 -6.55 -3.26 3.87
N TYR A 268 -5.40 -3.51 3.25
CA TYR A 268 -4.26 -2.59 3.32
C TYR A 268 -4.62 -1.23 2.75
N TYR A 269 -5.12 -1.17 1.52
CA TYR A 269 -5.53 0.10 0.92
C TYR A 269 -6.73 0.72 1.63
N ALA A 270 -7.69 -0.07 2.10
CA ALA A 270 -8.83 0.44 2.85
C ALA A 270 -8.35 1.10 4.15
N ALA A 271 -7.38 0.51 4.86
CA ALA A 271 -6.82 1.11 6.06
C ALA A 271 -6.21 2.49 5.77
N LEU A 272 -5.47 2.63 4.65
CA LEU A 272 -4.91 3.93 4.24
C LEU A 272 -6.00 4.94 3.88
N ALA A 273 -7.04 4.52 3.16
CA ALA A 273 -8.16 5.39 2.79
C ALA A 273 -8.92 5.89 4.04
N PHE A 274 -9.26 4.98 4.96
CA PHE A 274 -9.95 5.35 6.20
C PHE A 274 -9.05 6.18 7.12
N TRP A 275 -7.74 5.93 7.16
CA TRP A 275 -6.79 6.74 7.92
C TRP A 275 -6.69 8.17 7.39
N GLN A 276 -6.56 8.34 6.07
CA GLN A 276 -6.47 9.66 5.45
C GLN A 276 -7.74 10.49 5.65
N VAL A 277 -8.92 9.86 5.56
CA VAL A 277 -10.21 10.52 5.85
C VAL A 277 -10.37 10.79 7.35
N GLY A 278 -9.97 9.86 8.20
CA GLY A 278 -10.04 9.99 9.66
C GLY A 278 -11.46 10.00 10.22
N GLY A 279 -11.62 10.61 11.39
CA GLY A 279 -12.92 10.81 12.06
C GLY A 279 -13.66 9.52 12.40
N GLU A 280 -14.99 9.59 12.46
CA GLU A 280 -15.85 8.45 12.82
C GLU A 280 -15.72 7.25 11.87
N SER A 281 -15.37 7.49 10.60
CA SER A 281 -15.18 6.41 9.62
C SER A 281 -14.00 5.54 10.01
N TRP A 282 -12.87 6.16 10.36
CA TRP A 282 -11.69 5.48 10.90
C TRP A 282 -11.98 4.79 12.23
N LEU A 283 -12.58 5.51 13.19
CA LEU A 283 -12.87 5.01 14.54
C LEU A 283 -13.83 3.80 14.54
N ARG A 284 -14.68 3.67 13.51
CA ARG A 284 -15.54 2.49 13.32
C ARG A 284 -14.86 1.36 12.57
N TRP A 285 -14.08 1.68 11.53
CA TRP A 285 -13.52 0.65 10.65
C TRP A 285 -12.27 -0.01 11.23
N TYR A 286 -11.35 0.77 11.81
CA TYR A 286 -10.07 0.23 12.28
C TYR A 286 -10.20 -0.80 13.40
N PRO A 287 -11.00 -0.58 14.48
CA PRO A 287 -11.19 -1.62 15.49
C PRO A 287 -11.72 -2.93 14.91
N ALA A 288 -12.64 -2.86 13.93
CA ALA A 288 -13.21 -4.03 13.30
C ALA A 288 -12.16 -4.85 12.52
N VAL A 289 -11.31 -4.20 11.70
CA VAL A 289 -10.24 -4.92 11.00
C VAL A 289 -9.15 -5.40 11.94
N ARG A 290 -8.83 -4.63 12.98
CA ARG A 290 -7.82 -4.99 13.99
C ARG A 290 -8.22 -6.29 14.69
N ASP A 291 -9.46 -6.35 15.19
CA ASP A 291 -9.94 -7.51 15.95
C ASP A 291 -10.09 -8.74 15.04
N GLU A 292 -10.52 -8.55 13.78
CA GLU A 292 -10.56 -9.64 12.81
C GLU A 292 -9.15 -10.16 12.47
N LEU A 293 -8.17 -9.28 12.26
CA LEU A 293 -6.79 -9.70 11.98
C LEU A 293 -6.18 -10.44 13.18
N ILE A 294 -6.40 -9.98 14.40
CA ILE A 294 -5.97 -10.69 15.62
C ILE A 294 -6.57 -12.10 15.65
N GLY A 295 -7.88 -12.22 15.39
CA GLY A 295 -8.57 -13.52 15.35
C GLY A 295 -8.10 -14.46 14.23
N ARG A 296 -7.58 -13.92 13.13
CA ARG A 296 -7.03 -14.69 11.99
C ARG A 296 -5.55 -15.09 12.16
N GLN A 297 -4.84 -14.55 13.16
CA GLN A 297 -3.40 -14.82 13.32
C GLN A 297 -3.15 -16.26 13.79
N ARG A 298 -2.18 -16.94 13.15
CA ARG A 298 -1.77 -18.30 13.53
C ARG A 298 -0.90 -18.30 14.78
N SER A 299 -0.69 -19.47 15.37
CA SER A 299 0.16 -19.68 16.55
C SER A 299 1.65 -19.39 16.32
N ASP A 300 2.13 -19.42 15.07
CA ASP A 300 3.50 -19.04 14.70
C ASP A 300 3.68 -17.53 14.44
N GLY A 301 2.59 -16.74 14.53
CA GLY A 301 2.59 -15.30 14.33
C GLY A 301 2.21 -14.86 12.92
N SER A 302 2.05 -15.80 11.99
CA SER A 302 1.76 -15.50 10.59
C SER A 302 0.26 -15.37 10.28
N TRP A 303 0.00 -14.80 9.11
CA TRP A 303 -1.29 -14.89 8.41
C TRP A 303 -1.14 -15.71 7.12
N ILE A 304 -2.24 -16.22 6.58
CA ILE A 304 -2.25 -17.05 5.36
C ILE A 304 -2.85 -16.28 4.21
N ASP A 305 -2.17 -16.30 3.06
CA ASP A 305 -2.69 -15.87 1.78
C ASP A 305 -2.12 -16.78 0.66
N PRO A 306 -2.85 -17.02 -0.44
CA PRO A 306 -2.34 -17.80 -1.58
C PRO A 306 -1.02 -17.29 -2.18
N ILE A 307 -0.69 -16.00 -2.03
CA ILE A 307 0.60 -15.45 -2.46
C ILE A 307 1.73 -16.02 -1.60
N SER A 308 1.74 -15.72 -0.31
CA SER A 308 2.64 -16.33 0.67
C SER A 308 2.26 -15.89 2.09
N PRO A 309 2.66 -16.66 3.13
CA PRO A 309 2.54 -16.21 4.52
C PRO A 309 3.32 -14.92 4.80
N GLU A 310 4.47 -14.72 4.15
CA GLU A 310 5.27 -13.49 4.30
C GLU A 310 4.51 -12.27 3.76
N PHE A 311 3.86 -12.39 2.60
CA PHE A 311 3.01 -11.34 2.04
C PHE A 311 1.84 -10.99 2.97
N ALA A 312 1.08 -12.01 3.40
CA ALA A 312 -0.08 -11.83 4.27
C ALA A 312 0.31 -11.16 5.59
N THR A 313 1.42 -11.63 6.19
CA THR A 313 1.92 -11.12 7.47
C THR A 313 2.42 -9.69 7.35
N ALA A 314 3.14 -9.36 6.27
CA ALA A 314 3.58 -7.98 6.03
C ALA A 314 2.39 -7.02 5.90
N MET A 315 1.38 -7.37 5.10
CA MET A 315 0.16 -6.55 4.94
C MET A 315 -0.63 -6.43 6.26
N ALA A 316 -0.80 -7.52 7.00
CA ALA A 316 -1.48 -7.50 8.30
C ALA A 316 -0.76 -6.58 9.30
N CYS A 317 0.57 -6.69 9.39
CA CYS A 317 1.39 -5.82 10.21
C CYS A 317 1.31 -4.36 9.77
N LEU A 318 1.31 -4.07 8.46
CA LEU A 318 1.14 -2.71 7.95
C LEU A 318 -0.22 -2.13 8.35
N ILE A 319 -1.31 -2.88 8.16
CA ILE A 319 -2.67 -2.47 8.58
C ILE A 319 -2.70 -2.16 10.07
N LEU A 320 -2.24 -3.10 10.90
CA LEU A 320 -2.27 -2.97 12.35
C LEU A 320 -1.41 -1.80 12.84
N GLN A 321 -0.35 -1.45 12.14
CA GLN A 321 0.57 -0.37 12.52
C GLN A 321 0.26 0.99 11.89
N VAL A 322 -0.82 1.14 11.10
CA VAL A 322 -1.22 2.45 10.56
C VAL A 322 -1.31 3.54 11.66
N PRO A 323 -1.89 3.30 12.85
CA PRO A 323 -1.92 4.30 13.92
C PRO A 323 -0.53 4.75 14.42
N ASN A 324 0.53 3.96 14.23
CA ASN A 324 1.89 4.37 14.62
C ASN A 324 2.41 5.56 13.79
N ASN A 325 1.86 5.76 12.59
CA ASN A 325 2.20 6.85 11.66
C ASN A 325 3.73 7.02 11.40
N CYS A 326 4.48 5.91 11.45
CA CYS A 326 5.94 5.92 11.32
C CYS A 326 6.45 5.98 9.88
N LEU A 327 5.63 5.60 8.90
CA LEU A 327 5.98 5.66 7.48
C LEU A 327 5.58 7.02 6.90
N PRO A 328 6.50 7.76 6.24
CA PRO A 328 6.18 8.98 5.52
C PRO A 328 4.96 8.90 4.60
N ILE A 329 4.74 7.77 3.91
CA ILE A 329 3.57 7.61 3.02
C ILE A 329 2.23 7.54 3.78
N PHE A 330 2.23 7.31 5.10
CA PHE A 330 1.02 7.30 5.93
C PHE A 330 0.70 8.67 6.53
N GLN A 331 1.62 9.64 6.42
CA GLN A 331 1.45 10.97 7.00
C GLN A 331 0.48 11.80 6.15
N ARG A 332 -0.42 12.52 6.83
CA ARG A 332 -1.53 13.27 6.22
C ARG A 332 -1.11 14.63 5.67
#